data_AF-A0A841CPU6-F1
#
_entry.id   AF-A0A841CPU6-F1
#
_cell.length_a   1.000
_cell.length_b   1.000
_cell.length_c   1.000
_cell.angle_alpha   90.00
_cell.angle_beta   90.00
_cell.angle_gamma   90.00
#
_symmetry.space_group_name_H-M   'P 1'
#
loop_
_entity.id
_entity.type
_entity.pdbx_description
1 polymer ?
#
loop_
_entity_poly.entity_id
_entity_poly.type
_entity_poly.pdbx_seq_one_letter_code
_entity_poly.pdbx_strand_id
1 'polypeptide(L)'
;MTDAPLAADALDPFASGFADVAAEFADETGGPPTLGEFLEVLGWSVPTNSDAVDGTFTEPLRLTATVKGKRYRPEGASRVAELNDHVFEDARSLNATLTERIASAGSPSTPQQYASAILRIIRTGRIAFADVDGTEVRRLVAERAKRNTRLSPGDILAIPVEPSGHRLAVVITRNRFGTAIGLFEGVSPDGRPSADVLKAPRRFPVYTEESQVKNGTWQVVGHDEGLLGRFPADPEVYHKPGAYPGVDTGEHGAAETADGPLRMIDAEEAEAVGLAAGRYRQTYPAVFLQKVLSGERD
;
A
#
# COMPACT_ATOMS: atom_id res chain seq x y z
N MET A 1 21.64 -11.65 2.70
CA MET A 1 20.19 -11.91 2.73
C MET A 1 20.01 -13.40 2.54
N THR A 2 19.71 -14.09 3.63
CA THR A 2 19.57 -15.54 3.69
C THR A 2 18.27 -15.92 2.99
N ASP A 3 18.39 -16.55 1.81
CA ASP A 3 17.32 -17.36 1.23
C ASP A 3 16.96 -18.43 2.29
N ALA A 4 15.92 -18.22 3.09
CA ALA A 4 15.35 -19.30 3.87
C ALA A 4 14.56 -20.15 2.86
N PRO A 5 15.09 -21.29 2.38
CA PRO A 5 14.49 -22.00 1.27
C PRO A 5 13.30 -22.80 1.78
N LEU A 6 12.24 -22.96 0.97
CA LEU A 6 11.36 -24.11 1.13
C LEU A 6 12.22 -25.38 1.21
N ALA A 7 11.95 -26.24 2.18
CA ALA A 7 12.59 -27.54 2.25
C ALA A 7 12.28 -28.33 0.96
N ALA A 8 13.22 -29.16 0.49
CA ALA A 8 13.11 -29.83 -0.80
C ALA A 8 11.92 -30.79 -0.88
N ASP A 9 11.58 -31.42 0.25
CA ASP A 9 10.41 -32.28 0.44
C ASP A 9 9.08 -31.53 0.31
N ALA A 10 9.07 -30.22 0.58
CA ALA A 10 7.89 -29.38 0.43
C ALA A 10 7.65 -28.93 -1.02
N LEU A 11 8.63 -29.05 -1.92
CA LEU A 11 8.48 -28.59 -3.31
C LEU A 11 7.49 -29.43 -4.13
N ASP A 12 7.49 -30.75 -3.91
CA ASP A 12 6.71 -31.69 -4.72
C ASP A 12 5.19 -31.48 -4.60
N PRO A 13 4.61 -31.33 -3.38
CA PRO A 13 3.19 -31.03 -3.23
C PRO A 13 2.77 -29.73 -3.91
N PHE A 14 3.56 -28.66 -3.77
CA PHE A 14 3.25 -27.38 -4.43
C PHE A 14 3.39 -27.49 -5.95
N ALA A 15 4.41 -28.19 -6.45
CA ALA A 15 4.60 -28.40 -7.88
C ALA A 15 3.45 -29.21 -8.50
N SER A 16 2.91 -30.20 -7.78
CA SER A 16 1.69 -30.90 -8.19
C SER A 16 0.47 -29.98 -8.16
N GLY A 17 0.20 -29.28 -7.06
CA GLY A 17 -0.97 -28.39 -6.98
C GLY A 17 -0.96 -27.27 -8.04
N PHE A 18 0.20 -26.66 -8.30
CA PHE A 18 0.31 -25.66 -9.36
C PHE A 18 0.26 -26.25 -10.78
N ALA A 19 0.59 -27.54 -10.95
CA ALA A 19 0.36 -28.24 -12.22
C ALA A 19 -1.14 -28.49 -12.44
N ASP A 20 -1.90 -28.76 -11.38
CA ASP A 20 -3.36 -28.89 -11.44
C ASP A 20 -4.00 -27.56 -11.86
N VAL A 21 -3.59 -26.43 -11.27
CA VAL A 21 -4.03 -25.08 -11.71
C VAL A 21 -3.72 -24.83 -13.20
N ALA A 22 -2.55 -25.25 -13.69
CA ALA A 22 -2.20 -25.12 -15.10
C ALA A 22 -3.03 -26.05 -16.01
N ALA A 23 -3.45 -27.21 -15.50
CA ALA A 23 -4.34 -28.13 -16.22
C ALA A 23 -5.76 -27.57 -16.30
N GLU A 24 -6.29 -27.01 -15.21
CA GLU A 24 -7.60 -26.34 -15.20
C GLU A 24 -7.62 -25.14 -16.15
N PHE A 25 -6.56 -24.31 -16.15
CA PHE A 25 -6.37 -23.27 -17.17
C PHE A 25 -6.48 -23.84 -18.59
N ALA A 26 -5.87 -25.01 -18.84
CA ALA A 26 -5.87 -25.63 -20.15
C ALA A 26 -7.25 -26.16 -20.55
N ASP A 27 -8.01 -26.70 -19.60
CA ASP A 27 -9.38 -27.16 -19.82
C ASP A 27 -10.31 -25.99 -20.19
N GLU A 28 -10.11 -24.80 -19.61
CA GLU A 28 -10.92 -23.62 -19.92
C GLU A 28 -10.52 -22.94 -21.24
N THR A 29 -9.22 -22.88 -21.55
CA THR A 29 -8.70 -22.10 -22.68
C THR A 29 -8.29 -22.93 -23.90
N GLY A 30 -8.45 -24.26 -23.83
CA GLY A 30 -8.15 -25.19 -24.91
C GLY A 30 -6.65 -25.50 -25.10
N GLY A 31 -5.80 -25.16 -24.14
CA GLY A 31 -4.37 -25.47 -24.18
C GLY A 31 -3.60 -24.89 -22.99
N PRO A 32 -2.37 -25.39 -22.71
CA PRO A 32 -1.62 -24.98 -21.52
C PRO A 32 -1.39 -23.47 -21.47
N PRO A 33 -1.21 -22.89 -20.27
CA PRO A 33 -0.84 -21.49 -20.15
C PRO A 33 0.56 -21.26 -20.70
N THR A 34 0.81 -20.06 -21.23
CA THR A 34 2.18 -19.55 -21.37
C THR A 34 2.77 -19.28 -19.98
N LEU A 35 4.09 -19.18 -19.86
CA LEU A 35 4.71 -18.76 -18.59
C LEU A 35 4.16 -17.40 -18.12
N GLY A 36 3.89 -16.48 -19.04
CA GLY A 36 3.34 -15.16 -18.74
C GLY A 36 1.95 -15.24 -18.09
N GLU A 37 1.04 -16.01 -18.69
CA GLU A 37 -0.32 -16.20 -18.19
C GLU A 37 -0.32 -16.88 -16.81
N PHE A 38 0.49 -17.92 -16.63
CA PHE A 38 0.60 -18.58 -15.34
C PHE A 38 1.09 -17.63 -14.24
N LEU A 39 2.13 -16.82 -14.52
CA LEU A 39 2.61 -15.81 -13.57
C LEU A 39 1.60 -14.70 -13.29
N GLU A 40 0.74 -14.38 -14.26
CA GLU A 40 -0.36 -13.43 -14.09
C GLU A 40 -1.44 -13.98 -13.14
N VAL A 41 -1.88 -15.23 -13.32
CA VAL A 41 -2.80 -15.92 -12.40
C VAL A 41 -2.25 -15.92 -10.98
N LEU A 42 -0.97 -16.31 -10.82
CA LEU A 42 -0.32 -16.27 -9.51
C LEU A 42 -0.27 -14.87 -8.92
N GLY A 43 0.02 -13.85 -9.73
CA GLY A 43 0.09 -12.46 -9.33
C GLY A 43 -1.24 -11.92 -8.79
N TRP A 44 -2.35 -12.30 -9.40
CA TRP A 44 -3.71 -11.98 -8.92
C TRP A 44 -4.15 -12.80 -7.70
N SER A 45 -3.49 -13.93 -7.47
CA SER A 45 -3.89 -14.88 -6.42
C SER A 45 -3.01 -14.80 -5.17
N VAL A 46 -2.18 -13.77 -5.01
CA VAL A 46 -1.33 -13.63 -3.82
C VAL A 46 -2.13 -13.17 -2.59
N PRO A 47 -1.81 -13.64 -1.38
CA PRO A 47 -2.42 -13.11 -0.17
C PRO A 47 -1.87 -11.72 0.15
N THR A 48 -2.76 -10.72 0.26
CA THR A 48 -2.41 -9.33 0.63
C THR A 48 -2.77 -8.96 2.07
N ASN A 49 -3.71 -9.69 2.68
CA ASN A 49 -4.23 -9.44 4.05
C ASN A 49 -4.00 -10.63 4.98
N SER A 50 -2.75 -11.11 5.10
CA SER A 50 -2.40 -12.24 5.95
C SER A 50 -1.20 -11.92 6.84
N ASP A 51 -1.21 -12.38 8.08
CA ASP A 51 -0.05 -12.31 8.99
C ASP A 51 1.17 -13.08 8.46
N ALA A 52 0.97 -13.97 7.48
CA ALA A 52 2.03 -14.70 6.80
C ALA A 52 2.83 -13.85 5.80
N VAL A 53 2.39 -12.63 5.47
CA VAL A 53 3.10 -11.73 4.54
C VAL A 53 3.56 -10.45 5.25
N ASP A 54 4.64 -9.85 4.76
CA ASP A 54 5.26 -8.65 5.35
C ASP A 54 4.52 -7.32 5.07
N GLY A 55 3.29 -7.41 4.54
CA GLY A 55 2.49 -6.27 4.12
C GLY A 55 2.98 -5.58 2.84
N THR A 56 3.99 -6.12 2.14
CA THR A 56 4.51 -5.53 0.89
C THR A 56 4.03 -6.22 -0.39
N PHE A 57 3.18 -7.25 -0.25
CA PHE A 57 2.46 -7.83 -1.38
C PHE A 57 1.45 -6.81 -1.91
N THR A 58 1.36 -6.73 -3.24
CA THR A 58 0.33 -5.94 -3.93
C THR A 58 -0.45 -6.87 -4.84
N GLU A 59 -1.72 -6.58 -5.08
CA GLU A 59 -2.54 -7.31 -6.05
C GLU A 59 -2.79 -6.40 -7.28
N PRO A 60 -2.36 -6.80 -8.48
CA PRO A 60 -1.58 -8.01 -8.77
C PRO A 60 -0.09 -7.86 -8.38
N LEU A 61 0.52 -8.96 -7.94
CA LEU A 61 1.97 -9.03 -7.75
C LEU A 61 2.62 -9.28 -9.09
N ARG A 62 3.33 -8.28 -9.61
CA ARG A 62 4.01 -8.41 -10.91
C ARG A 62 5.27 -9.27 -10.78
N LEU A 63 5.31 -10.38 -11.51
CA LEU A 63 6.45 -11.29 -11.57
C LEU A 63 7.13 -11.16 -12.94
N THR A 64 8.44 -10.92 -12.96
CA THR A 64 9.25 -10.91 -14.18
C THR A 64 10.19 -12.10 -14.20
N ALA A 65 10.13 -12.88 -15.28
CA ALA A 65 11.01 -14.02 -15.51
C ALA A 65 12.20 -13.69 -16.44
N THR A 66 13.30 -14.40 -16.24
CA THR A 66 14.41 -14.52 -17.19
C THR A 66 14.49 -15.96 -17.67
N VAL A 67 14.33 -16.19 -18.97
CA VAL A 67 14.39 -17.51 -19.62
C VAL A 67 15.61 -17.54 -20.52
N LYS A 68 16.46 -18.58 -20.42
CA LYS A 68 17.71 -18.69 -21.20
C LYS A 68 18.61 -17.44 -21.14
N GLY A 69 18.60 -16.73 -20.01
CA GLY A 69 19.38 -15.50 -19.82
C GLY A 69 18.78 -14.24 -20.44
N LYS A 70 17.62 -14.30 -21.09
CA LYS A 70 16.91 -13.12 -21.63
C LYS A 70 15.65 -12.83 -20.81
N ARG A 71 15.27 -11.55 -20.71
CA ARG A 71 13.98 -11.18 -20.11
C ARG A 71 12.87 -11.83 -20.94
N TYR A 72 12.05 -12.61 -20.27
CA TYR A 72 10.90 -13.25 -20.91
C TYR A 72 9.84 -12.21 -21.26
N ARG A 73 9.22 -12.38 -22.42
CA ARG A 73 8.06 -11.61 -22.88
C ARG A 73 7.12 -12.60 -23.57
N PRO A 74 5.86 -12.71 -23.12
CA PRO A 74 4.91 -13.58 -23.79
C PRO A 74 4.67 -13.09 -25.23
N GLU A 75 4.45 -14.03 -26.14
CA GLU A 75 4.03 -13.75 -27.50
C GLU A 75 2.49 -13.78 -27.55
N GLY A 76 1.86 -12.67 -27.95
CA GLY A 76 0.40 -12.58 -28.04
C GLY A 76 -0.28 -11.94 -26.82
N ALA A 77 -1.61 -11.91 -26.88
CA ALA A 77 -2.46 -11.43 -25.79
C ALA A 77 -2.67 -12.54 -24.75
N SER A 78 -2.77 -12.14 -23.48
CA SER A 78 -3.08 -13.05 -22.37
C SER A 78 -4.53 -13.51 -22.45
N ARG A 79 -4.77 -14.81 -22.26
CA ARG A 79 -6.11 -15.42 -22.15
C ARG A 79 -6.64 -15.43 -20.72
N VAL A 80 -5.90 -14.87 -19.75
CA VAL A 80 -6.29 -14.89 -18.33
C VAL A 80 -7.66 -14.26 -18.08
N ALA A 81 -8.07 -13.29 -18.89
CA ALA A 81 -9.41 -12.67 -18.80
C ALA A 81 -10.57 -13.60 -19.23
N GLU A 82 -10.26 -14.73 -19.86
CA GLU A 82 -11.26 -15.74 -20.28
C GLU A 82 -11.50 -16.79 -19.19
N LEU A 83 -10.68 -16.80 -18.14
CA LEU A 83 -10.78 -17.77 -17.04
C LEU A 83 -11.94 -17.45 -16.10
N ASN A 84 -12.50 -18.51 -15.51
CA ASN A 84 -13.44 -18.38 -14.39
C ASN A 84 -12.71 -18.23 -13.05
N ASP A 85 -13.44 -17.76 -12.04
CA ASP A 85 -12.88 -17.44 -10.71
C ASP A 85 -12.24 -18.64 -10.00
N HIS A 86 -12.67 -19.87 -10.27
CA HIS A 86 -12.18 -21.05 -9.56
C HIS A 86 -10.67 -21.27 -9.73
N VAL A 87 -10.13 -21.03 -10.93
CA VAL A 87 -8.68 -21.14 -11.20
C VAL A 87 -7.88 -20.19 -10.28
N PHE A 88 -8.42 -19.00 -10.01
CA PHE A 88 -7.83 -18.05 -9.09
C PHE A 88 -8.04 -18.44 -7.62
N GLU A 89 -9.16 -19.05 -7.27
CA GLU A 89 -9.43 -19.55 -5.91
C GLU A 89 -8.47 -20.70 -5.53
N ASP A 90 -8.23 -21.63 -6.45
CA ASP A 90 -7.30 -22.75 -6.26
C ASP A 90 -5.84 -22.25 -6.18
N ALA A 91 -5.46 -21.35 -7.09
CA ALA A 91 -4.17 -20.66 -7.01
C ALA A 91 -4.00 -19.88 -5.70
N ARG A 92 -5.06 -19.21 -5.21
CA ARG A 92 -5.04 -18.43 -3.96
C ARG A 92 -4.85 -19.32 -2.74
N SER A 93 -5.51 -20.47 -2.71
CA SER A 93 -5.37 -21.45 -1.63
C SER A 93 -3.95 -22.03 -1.55
N LEU A 94 -3.36 -22.35 -2.70
CA LEU A 94 -1.96 -22.80 -2.79
C LEU A 94 -0.98 -21.70 -2.39
N ASN A 95 -1.19 -20.47 -2.86
CA ASN A 95 -0.35 -19.33 -2.52
C ASN A 95 -0.39 -19.00 -1.02
N ALA A 96 -1.56 -19.03 -0.38
CA ALA A 96 -1.70 -18.84 1.05
C ALA A 96 -0.85 -19.85 1.82
N THR A 97 -1.04 -21.15 1.53
CA THR A 97 -0.28 -22.24 2.14
C THR A 97 1.23 -22.10 1.90
N LEU A 98 1.63 -21.68 0.70
CA LEU A 98 3.03 -21.44 0.35
C LEU A 98 3.64 -20.31 1.18
N THR A 99 2.94 -19.18 1.31
CA THR A 99 3.42 -18.03 2.09
C THR A 99 3.50 -18.34 3.59
N GLU A 100 2.54 -19.08 4.15
CA GLU A 100 2.59 -19.57 5.53
C GLU A 100 3.81 -20.47 5.76
N ARG A 101 4.08 -21.37 4.79
CA ARG A 101 5.25 -22.25 4.87
C ARG A 101 6.56 -21.48 4.82
N ILE A 102 6.66 -20.44 3.98
CA ILE A 102 7.81 -19.54 3.98
C ILE A 102 7.93 -18.81 5.32
N ALA A 103 6.81 -18.30 5.85
CA ALA A 103 6.78 -17.55 7.09
C ALA A 103 7.16 -18.37 8.32
N SER A 104 6.90 -19.68 8.29
CA SER A 104 7.29 -20.63 9.34
C SER A 104 8.80 -20.69 9.61
N ALA A 105 9.63 -20.14 8.71
CA ALA A 105 11.07 -19.98 8.90
C ALA A 105 11.47 -18.80 9.81
N GLY A 106 10.51 -18.04 10.36
CA GLY A 106 10.71 -17.09 11.46
C GLY A 106 10.41 -15.62 11.14
N SER A 107 9.99 -15.28 9.92
CA SER A 107 9.58 -13.92 9.54
C SER A 107 8.50 -13.98 8.47
N PRO A 108 7.54 -13.04 8.42
CA PRO A 108 6.56 -12.97 7.34
C PRO A 108 7.23 -13.02 5.96
N SER A 109 6.57 -13.70 5.01
CA SER A 109 7.05 -13.86 3.65
C SER A 109 7.12 -12.50 2.95
N THR A 110 8.22 -12.27 2.23
CA THR A 110 8.38 -11.12 1.33
C THR A 110 8.06 -11.53 -0.12
N PRO A 111 7.66 -10.60 -1.01
CA PRO A 111 7.42 -10.89 -2.42
C PRO A 111 8.62 -11.55 -3.12
N GLN A 112 9.85 -11.21 -2.72
CA GLN A 112 11.04 -11.80 -3.31
C GLN A 112 11.29 -13.24 -2.83
N GLN A 113 10.99 -13.57 -1.57
CA GLN A 113 11.05 -14.95 -1.09
C GLN A 113 9.99 -15.82 -1.79
N TYR A 114 8.78 -15.28 -1.95
CA TYR A 114 7.73 -15.92 -2.74
C TYR A 114 8.16 -16.16 -4.19
N ALA A 115 8.72 -15.15 -4.88
CA ALA A 115 9.23 -15.33 -6.25
C ALA A 115 10.35 -16.38 -6.33
N SER A 116 11.25 -16.43 -5.33
CA SER A 116 12.28 -17.47 -5.26
C SER A 116 11.69 -18.88 -5.06
N ALA A 117 10.62 -19.01 -4.26
CA ALA A 117 9.91 -20.26 -4.05
C ALA A 117 9.22 -20.74 -5.35
N ILE A 118 8.45 -19.86 -6.00
CA ILE A 118 7.79 -20.15 -7.28
C ILE A 118 8.81 -20.53 -8.35
N LEU A 119 9.97 -19.85 -8.42
CA LEU A 119 11.04 -20.24 -9.34
C LEU A 119 11.50 -21.69 -9.13
N ARG A 120 11.65 -22.13 -7.88
CA ARG A 120 12.06 -23.51 -7.59
C ARG A 120 10.99 -24.51 -8.00
N ILE A 121 9.72 -24.18 -7.77
CA ILE A 121 8.56 -24.98 -8.18
C ILE A 121 8.51 -25.11 -9.71
N ILE A 122 8.59 -24.00 -10.44
CA ILE A 122 8.62 -23.98 -11.92
C ILE A 122 9.75 -24.86 -12.47
N ARG A 123 10.93 -24.80 -11.85
CA ARG A 123 12.11 -25.56 -12.28
C ARG A 123 12.05 -27.06 -11.93
N THR A 124 11.01 -27.53 -11.24
CA THR A 124 10.76 -28.98 -11.12
C THR A 124 10.36 -29.60 -12.48
N GLY A 125 9.88 -28.77 -13.42
CA GLY A 125 9.43 -29.23 -14.74
C GLY A 125 8.06 -29.92 -14.72
N ARG A 126 7.33 -29.91 -13.58
CA ARG A 126 5.99 -30.52 -13.48
C ARG A 126 4.89 -29.68 -14.12
N ILE A 127 5.09 -28.37 -14.22
CA ILE A 127 4.11 -27.44 -14.81
C ILE A 127 4.41 -27.34 -16.31
N ALA A 128 3.44 -27.71 -17.14
CA ALA A 128 3.54 -27.61 -18.59
C ALA A 128 3.19 -26.19 -19.04
N PHE A 129 4.10 -25.54 -19.77
CA PHE A 129 3.84 -24.26 -20.42
C PHE A 129 3.79 -24.41 -21.94
N ALA A 130 2.99 -23.58 -22.60
CA ALA A 130 2.85 -23.61 -24.05
C ALA A 130 4.10 -23.14 -24.82
N ASP A 131 4.93 -22.29 -24.20
CA ASP A 131 5.94 -21.49 -24.90
C ASP A 131 7.38 -21.64 -24.39
N VAL A 132 7.58 -22.24 -23.22
CA VAL A 132 8.91 -22.45 -22.62
C VAL A 132 8.97 -23.74 -21.81
N ASP A 133 10.17 -24.32 -21.67
CA ASP A 133 10.42 -25.35 -20.67
C ASP A 133 10.71 -24.67 -19.31
N GLY A 134 9.95 -25.05 -18.27
CA GLY A 134 10.08 -24.50 -16.92
C GLY A 134 11.50 -24.63 -16.33
N THR A 135 12.26 -25.66 -16.73
CA THR A 135 13.65 -25.86 -16.29
C THR A 135 14.61 -24.80 -16.83
N GLU A 136 14.23 -24.11 -17.91
CA GLU A 136 15.01 -23.07 -18.59
C GLU A 136 14.82 -21.67 -17.97
N VAL A 137 13.87 -21.52 -17.03
CA VAL A 137 13.65 -20.31 -16.25
C VAL A 137 14.80 -20.15 -15.25
N ARG A 138 15.60 -19.10 -15.42
CA ARG A 138 16.83 -18.87 -14.63
C ARG A 138 16.61 -17.95 -13.44
N ARG A 139 15.64 -17.05 -13.55
CA ARG A 139 15.36 -16.03 -12.52
C ARG A 139 13.89 -15.66 -12.55
N LEU A 140 13.33 -15.45 -11.36
CA LEU A 140 12.04 -14.83 -11.16
C LEU A 140 12.20 -13.70 -10.15
N VAL A 141 11.65 -12.54 -10.44
CA VAL A 141 11.72 -11.35 -9.59
C VAL A 141 10.33 -10.81 -9.40
N ALA A 142 9.94 -10.57 -8.15
CA ALA A 142 8.78 -9.77 -7.84
C ALA A 142 9.14 -8.30 -8.06
N GLU A 143 8.47 -7.64 -9.02
CA GLU A 143 8.57 -6.20 -9.16
C GLU A 143 7.98 -5.59 -7.88
N ARG A 144 8.82 -4.86 -7.14
CA ARG A 144 8.30 -3.99 -6.08
C ARG A 144 7.38 -2.99 -6.77
N ALA A 145 6.14 -2.88 -6.30
CA ALA A 145 5.32 -1.73 -6.63
C ALA A 145 6.19 -0.48 -6.44
N LYS A 146 6.27 0.38 -7.45
CA LYS A 146 6.98 1.64 -7.34
C LYS A 146 6.33 2.39 -6.17
N ARG A 147 6.95 2.31 -4.98
CA ARG A 147 6.62 3.18 -3.87
C ARG A 147 6.81 4.59 -4.43
N ASN A 148 5.73 5.33 -4.66
CA ASN A 148 5.81 6.76 -4.89
C ASN A 148 6.25 7.37 -3.56
N THR A 149 7.56 7.30 -3.30
CA THR A 149 8.17 7.68 -2.01
C THR A 149 8.20 9.18 -1.80
N ARG A 150 7.80 9.97 -2.81
CA ARG A 150 7.82 11.42 -2.75
C ARG A 150 6.41 11.95 -3.01
N LEU A 151 5.68 12.20 -1.93
CA LEU A 151 4.46 12.98 -1.97
C LEU A 151 4.75 14.36 -2.57
N SER A 152 3.84 14.78 -3.44
CA SER A 152 3.81 16.09 -4.07
C SER A 152 2.54 16.82 -3.67
N PRO A 153 2.56 18.16 -3.53
CA PRO A 153 1.34 18.95 -3.38
C PRO A 153 0.30 18.57 -4.45
N GLY A 154 -0.95 18.34 -4.03
CA GLY A 154 -2.04 17.90 -4.90
C GLY A 154 -2.26 16.38 -4.91
N ASP A 155 -1.32 15.57 -4.43
CA ASP A 155 -1.53 14.12 -4.29
C ASP A 155 -2.70 13.83 -3.34
N ILE A 156 -3.60 12.93 -3.75
CA ILE A 156 -4.76 12.52 -2.95
C ILE A 156 -4.44 11.17 -2.30
N LEU A 157 -4.53 11.13 -0.98
CA LEU A 157 -4.30 9.97 -0.14
C LEU A 157 -5.62 9.32 0.26
N ALA A 158 -5.69 8.00 0.13
CA ALA A 158 -6.69 7.17 0.78
C ALA A 158 -6.12 6.62 2.08
N ILE A 159 -6.75 6.99 3.19
CA ILE A 159 -6.39 6.60 4.55
C ILE A 159 -7.44 5.59 5.03
N PRO A 160 -7.11 4.30 5.21
CA PRO A 160 -8.08 3.29 5.61
C PRO A 160 -8.60 3.58 7.03
N VAL A 161 -9.90 3.36 7.23
CA VAL A 161 -10.58 3.56 8.51
C VAL A 161 -11.53 2.41 8.84
N GLU A 162 -11.71 2.16 10.14
CA GLU A 162 -12.63 1.15 10.66
C GLU A 162 -14.07 1.71 10.78
N PRO A 163 -15.12 0.85 10.69
CA PRO A 163 -15.08 -0.59 10.39
C PRO A 163 -14.88 -0.91 8.90
N SER A 164 -14.94 0.08 7.99
CA SER A 164 -14.59 -0.09 6.57
C SER A 164 -14.48 1.27 5.86
N GLY A 165 -13.79 1.26 4.72
CA GLY A 165 -13.65 2.41 3.83
C GLY A 165 -12.41 3.25 4.12
N HIS A 166 -12.38 4.44 3.51
CA HIS A 166 -11.22 5.32 3.52
C HIS A 166 -11.63 6.78 3.74
N ARG A 167 -10.88 7.48 4.58
CA ARG A 167 -10.87 8.95 4.56
C ARG A 167 -9.95 9.42 3.45
N LEU A 168 -10.31 10.52 2.82
CA LEU A 168 -9.46 11.14 1.80
C LEU A 168 -8.76 12.36 2.36
N ALA A 169 -7.51 12.54 1.96
CA ALA A 169 -6.72 13.72 2.25
C ALA A 169 -6.00 14.20 1.00
N VAL A 170 -5.77 15.50 0.86
CA VAL A 170 -4.87 16.05 -0.16
C VAL A 170 -3.57 16.50 0.48
N VAL A 171 -2.43 16.21 -0.13
CA VAL A 171 -1.13 16.74 0.29
C VAL A 171 -1.10 18.23 -0.06
N ILE A 172 -0.96 19.08 0.95
CA ILE A 172 -0.93 20.54 0.76
C ILE A 172 0.50 20.98 0.52
N THR A 173 1.39 20.67 1.46
CA THR A 173 2.79 21.10 1.42
C THR A 173 3.67 20.17 2.25
N ARG A 174 4.98 20.32 2.08
CA ARG A 174 6.02 19.63 2.85
C ARG A 174 7.03 20.67 3.30
N ASN A 175 7.18 20.82 4.62
CA ASN A 175 8.04 21.82 5.23
C ASN A 175 8.74 21.25 6.47
N ARG A 176 9.37 22.10 7.30
CA ARG A 176 10.11 21.65 8.49
C ARG A 176 9.25 20.99 9.56
N PHE A 177 7.93 21.16 9.52
CA PHE A 177 7.00 20.51 10.45
C PHE A 177 6.54 19.12 9.98
N GLY A 178 6.80 18.76 8.72
CA GLY A 178 6.44 17.48 8.13
C GLY A 178 5.61 17.64 6.86
N THR A 179 4.68 16.71 6.63
CA THR A 179 3.73 16.78 5.51
C THR A 179 2.40 17.31 6.01
N ALA A 180 1.97 18.46 5.50
CA ALA A 180 0.64 18.99 5.73
C ALA A 180 -0.35 18.30 4.81
N ILE A 181 -1.43 17.77 5.37
CA ILE A 181 -2.54 17.20 4.61
C ILE A 181 -3.87 17.87 4.96
N GLY A 182 -4.66 18.16 3.93
CA GLY A 182 -6.02 18.66 4.04
C GLY A 182 -6.99 17.50 4.04
N LEU A 183 -7.70 17.29 5.14
CA LEU A 183 -8.66 16.19 5.28
C LEU A 183 -10.02 16.58 4.71
N PHE A 184 -10.73 15.62 4.13
CA PHE A 184 -12.14 15.78 3.73
C PHE A 184 -13.07 15.04 4.68
N GLU A 185 -14.28 15.57 4.86
CA GLU A 185 -15.36 14.89 5.56
C GLU A 185 -16.01 13.83 4.68
N GLY A 186 -16.53 12.77 5.32
CA GLY A 186 -17.06 11.59 4.64
C GLY A 186 -16.04 10.45 4.53
N VAL A 187 -16.53 9.30 4.09
CA VAL A 187 -15.79 8.05 3.92
C VAL A 187 -16.03 7.57 2.49
N SER A 188 -14.97 7.30 1.75
CA SER A 188 -15.00 6.65 0.45
C SER A 188 -15.00 5.13 0.65
N PRO A 189 -16.01 4.38 0.18
CA PRO A 189 -16.07 2.93 0.37
C PRO A 189 -14.87 2.18 -0.23
N ASP A 190 -14.40 2.62 -1.40
CA ASP A 190 -13.36 1.97 -2.19
C ASP A 190 -12.05 2.77 -2.25
N GLY A 191 -11.95 3.85 -1.46
CA GLY A 191 -10.78 4.73 -1.46
C GLY A 191 -10.67 5.63 -2.67
N ARG A 192 -11.67 5.64 -3.58
CA ARG A 192 -11.61 6.49 -4.77
C ARG A 192 -12.09 7.91 -4.47
N PRO A 193 -11.45 8.94 -5.07
CA PRO A 193 -11.93 10.31 -5.01
C PRO A 193 -13.29 10.45 -5.71
N SER A 194 -14.24 11.11 -5.05
CA SER A 194 -15.52 11.49 -5.64
C SER A 194 -15.88 12.93 -5.25
N ALA A 195 -16.64 13.62 -6.10
CA ALA A 195 -17.06 14.99 -5.82
C ALA A 195 -17.79 15.11 -4.47
N ASP A 196 -18.57 14.09 -4.11
CA ASP A 196 -19.31 14.06 -2.85
C ASP A 196 -18.43 13.94 -1.61
N VAL A 197 -17.34 13.15 -1.66
CA VAL A 197 -16.39 13.06 -0.54
C VAL A 197 -15.54 14.32 -0.48
N LEU A 198 -15.11 14.82 -1.64
CA LEU A 198 -14.21 15.98 -1.70
C LEU A 198 -14.92 17.32 -1.42
N LYS A 199 -16.26 17.40 -1.36
CA LYS A 199 -17.01 18.67 -1.22
C LYS A 199 -16.82 19.36 0.14
N ALA A 200 -16.50 18.61 1.18
CA ALA A 200 -16.51 19.11 2.55
C ALA A 200 -15.10 19.02 3.17
N PRO A 201 -14.19 19.97 2.87
CA PRO A 201 -12.88 19.99 3.51
C PRO A 201 -13.02 20.30 5.01
N ARG A 202 -12.19 19.67 5.82
CA ARG A 202 -12.00 20.05 7.22
C ARG A 202 -11.35 21.43 7.30
N ARG A 203 -11.78 22.20 8.30
CA ARG A 203 -11.31 23.57 8.50
C ARG A 203 -9.80 23.65 8.74
N PHE A 204 -9.23 22.70 9.47
CA PHE A 204 -7.83 22.73 9.89
C PHE A 204 -7.04 21.57 9.27
N PRO A 205 -5.99 21.87 8.48
CA PRO A 205 -5.02 20.87 8.04
C PRO A 205 -4.29 20.21 9.20
N VAL A 206 -3.80 19.00 8.98
CA VAL A 206 -2.98 18.27 9.95
C VAL A 206 -1.58 18.00 9.38
N TYR A 207 -0.59 18.06 10.25
CA TYR A 207 0.78 17.63 9.96
C TYR A 207 0.97 16.18 10.37
N THR A 208 1.62 15.42 9.50
CA THR A 208 2.00 14.04 9.76
C THR A 208 3.36 13.73 9.15
N GLU A 209 3.97 12.66 9.65
CA GLU A 209 5.07 11.99 8.98
C GLU A 209 4.55 11.01 7.91
N GLU A 210 5.43 10.50 7.05
CA GLU A 210 5.07 9.78 5.82
C GLU A 210 5.16 8.23 5.92
N SER A 211 5.27 7.66 7.12
CA SER A 211 5.54 6.22 7.32
C SER A 211 4.46 5.35 6.72
N GLN A 212 3.19 5.72 6.87
CA GLN A 212 2.05 4.99 6.31
C GLN A 212 1.95 5.11 4.79
N VAL A 213 2.48 6.17 4.19
CA VAL A 213 2.62 6.25 2.73
C VAL A 213 3.80 5.39 2.27
N LYS A 214 4.92 5.43 3.00
CA LYS A 214 6.14 4.70 2.67
C LYS A 214 6.01 3.19 2.79
N ASN A 215 5.20 2.69 3.73
CA ASN A 215 4.94 1.26 3.87
C ASN A 215 3.81 0.76 2.94
N GLY A 216 3.00 1.67 2.38
CA GLY A 216 1.94 1.37 1.42
C GLY A 216 0.53 1.30 2.02
N THR A 217 0.38 1.46 3.34
CA THR A 217 -0.94 1.47 4.01
C THR A 217 -1.81 2.61 3.51
N TRP A 218 -1.23 3.81 3.33
CA TRP A 218 -1.90 4.95 2.72
C TRP A 218 -1.54 5.01 1.25
N GLN A 219 -2.57 4.92 0.41
CA GLN A 219 -2.39 4.88 -1.03
C GLN A 219 -2.56 6.26 -1.65
N VAL A 220 -1.70 6.61 -2.60
CA VAL A 220 -1.93 7.76 -3.47
C VAL A 220 -2.91 7.32 -4.56
N VAL A 221 -4.14 7.82 -4.50
CA VAL A 221 -5.27 7.39 -5.34
C VAL A 221 -5.64 8.39 -6.43
N GLY A 222 -4.95 9.52 -6.48
CA GLY A 222 -5.16 10.56 -7.48
C GLY A 222 -4.24 11.76 -7.27
N HIS A 223 -4.40 12.76 -8.13
CA HIS A 223 -3.68 14.02 -8.04
C HIS A 223 -4.57 15.14 -8.60
N ASP A 224 -4.80 16.19 -7.82
CA ASP A 224 -5.59 17.36 -8.22
C ASP A 224 -5.11 18.63 -7.50
N GLU A 225 -4.34 19.46 -8.20
CA GLU A 225 -3.87 20.75 -7.68
C GLU A 225 -5.00 21.74 -7.42
N GLY A 226 -6.17 21.57 -8.06
CA GLY A 226 -7.35 22.41 -7.83
C GLY A 226 -7.90 22.29 -6.41
N LEU A 227 -7.59 21.20 -5.70
CA LEU A 227 -7.94 21.01 -4.30
C LEU A 227 -7.07 21.85 -3.35
N LEU A 228 -5.87 22.27 -3.77
CA LEU A 228 -4.96 23.05 -2.93
C LEU A 228 -5.56 24.40 -2.54
N GLY A 229 -6.33 25.03 -3.43
CA GLY A 229 -7.02 26.30 -3.16
C GLY A 229 -8.08 26.25 -2.07
N ARG A 230 -8.40 25.05 -1.53
CA ARG A 230 -9.34 24.86 -0.42
C ARG A 230 -8.67 24.91 0.96
N PHE A 231 -7.34 24.95 1.01
CA PHE A 231 -6.57 24.95 2.24
C PHE A 231 -5.51 26.08 2.21
N PRO A 232 -5.05 26.56 3.39
CA PRO A 232 -3.90 27.45 3.45
C PRO A 232 -2.66 26.79 2.82
N ALA A 233 -1.92 27.51 1.97
CA ALA A 233 -0.76 26.95 1.27
C ALA A 233 0.40 26.59 2.22
N ASP A 234 0.57 27.36 3.30
CA ASP A 234 1.47 27.05 4.42
C ASP A 234 0.67 27.06 5.73
N PRO A 235 0.09 25.92 6.14
CA PRO A 235 -0.71 25.86 7.36
C PRO A 235 0.15 26.15 8.60
N GLU A 236 -0.29 27.10 9.42
CA GLU A 236 0.37 27.42 10.69
C GLU A 236 0.26 26.26 11.69
N VAL A 237 1.28 26.09 12.54
CA VAL A 237 1.26 25.19 13.70
C VAL A 237 0.89 25.98 14.96
N TYR A 238 -0.11 25.53 15.70
CA TYR A 238 -0.51 26.21 16.95
C TYR A 238 0.17 25.62 18.18
N HIS A 239 0.63 26.51 19.04
CA HIS A 239 1.34 26.24 20.28
C HIS A 239 0.55 26.79 21.46
N LYS A 240 0.32 25.95 22.46
CA LYS A 240 -0.31 26.36 23.73
C LYS A 240 0.57 27.36 24.50
N PRO A 241 -0.02 28.15 25.41
CA PRO A 241 0.74 28.98 26.34
C PRO A 241 1.82 28.16 27.07
N GLY A 242 3.04 28.69 27.10
CA GLY A 242 4.19 28.05 27.73
C GLY A 242 4.60 26.71 27.09
N ALA A 243 4.33 26.51 25.78
CA ALA A 243 4.67 25.27 25.08
C ALA A 243 6.18 24.93 25.16
N TYR A 244 7.05 25.94 25.20
CA TYR A 244 8.50 25.75 25.26
C TYR A 244 9.15 26.62 26.33
N PRO A 245 10.15 26.09 27.07
CA PRO A 245 10.94 26.91 28.00
C PRO A 245 11.66 28.05 27.27
N GLY A 246 11.49 29.28 27.76
CA GLY A 246 12.18 30.46 27.24
C GLY A 246 11.63 31.04 25.94
N VAL A 247 10.52 30.51 25.42
CA VAL A 247 9.81 31.07 24.27
C VAL A 247 8.48 31.65 24.73
N ASP A 248 8.29 32.94 24.48
CA ASP A 248 7.00 33.56 24.73
C ASP A 248 5.99 33.09 23.68
N THR A 249 4.88 32.54 24.16
CA THR A 249 3.75 32.06 23.34
C THR A 249 2.46 32.75 23.77
N GLY A 250 2.55 33.85 24.52
CA GLY A 250 1.40 34.65 24.94
C GLY A 250 0.45 33.94 25.91
N GLU A 251 -0.60 34.66 26.29
CA GLU A 251 -1.62 34.17 27.24
C GLU A 251 -2.53 33.10 26.63
N HIS A 252 -2.82 33.20 25.33
CA HIS A 252 -3.75 32.31 24.63
C HIS A 252 -3.07 31.35 23.65
N GLY A 253 -1.75 31.48 23.46
CA GLY A 253 -0.97 30.66 22.55
C GLY A 253 -0.41 31.47 21.38
N ALA A 254 0.28 30.77 20.49
CA ALA A 254 0.86 31.33 19.29
C ALA A 254 0.70 30.39 18.11
N ALA A 255 0.72 30.92 16.90
CA ALA A 255 0.75 30.21 15.64
C ALA A 255 2.13 30.40 14.98
N GLU A 256 2.71 29.35 14.42
CA GLU A 256 4.03 29.36 13.77
C GLU A 256 3.90 28.91 12.30
N THR A 257 4.42 29.71 11.37
CA THR A 257 4.55 29.29 9.96
C THR A 257 5.85 28.52 9.75
N ALA A 258 6.00 27.89 8.57
CA ALA A 258 7.23 27.17 8.25
C ALA A 258 8.48 28.06 8.26
N ASP A 259 8.32 29.37 8.15
CA ASP A 259 9.44 30.33 8.10
C ASP A 259 10.01 30.71 9.47
N GLY A 260 9.36 30.35 10.59
CA GLY A 260 9.88 30.62 11.94
C GLY A 260 9.13 31.63 12.81
N PRO A 261 8.50 32.68 12.27
CA PRO A 261 7.85 33.68 13.11
C PRO A 261 6.66 33.10 13.90
N LEU A 262 6.63 33.41 15.19
CA LEU A 262 5.47 33.19 16.05
C LEU A 262 4.54 34.40 15.98
N ARG A 263 3.27 34.13 15.75
CA ARG A 263 2.17 35.10 15.81
C ARG A 263 1.32 34.80 17.03
N MET A 264 1.23 35.73 17.98
CA MET A 264 0.33 35.56 19.12
C MET A 264 -1.11 35.49 18.65
N ILE A 265 -1.88 34.57 19.21
CA ILE A 265 -3.30 34.42 18.92
C ILE A 265 -4.12 35.01 20.06
N ASP A 266 -5.35 35.41 19.77
CA ASP A 266 -6.30 35.87 20.79
C ASP A 266 -7.15 34.71 21.34
N ALA A 267 -8.01 35.03 22.30
CA ALA A 267 -8.90 34.05 22.92
C ALA A 267 -9.92 33.45 21.94
N GLU A 268 -10.38 34.23 20.95
CA GLU A 268 -11.37 33.78 19.97
C GLU A 268 -10.75 32.74 19.03
N GLU A 269 -9.55 33.02 18.51
CA GLU A 269 -8.79 32.09 17.68
C GLU A 269 -8.41 30.83 18.49
N ALA A 270 -7.96 30.97 19.74
CA ALA A 270 -7.63 29.83 20.60
C ALA A 270 -8.82 28.90 20.87
N GLU A 271 -10.02 29.45 21.04
CA GLU A 271 -11.25 28.65 21.18
C GLU A 271 -11.67 28.02 19.85
N ALA A 272 -11.59 28.77 18.74
CA ALA A 272 -11.97 28.31 17.41
C ALA A 272 -11.13 27.12 16.92
N VAL A 273 -9.83 27.10 17.25
CA VAL A 273 -8.95 25.96 16.96
C VAL A 273 -9.05 24.88 18.05
N GLY A 274 -9.66 25.16 19.20
CA GLY A 274 -9.80 24.21 20.31
C GLY A 274 -8.55 24.08 21.18
N LEU A 275 -7.64 25.04 21.11
CA LEU A 275 -6.43 25.12 21.95
C LEU A 275 -6.79 25.42 23.41
N ALA A 276 -7.74 26.33 23.63
CA ALA A 276 -8.24 26.69 24.97
C ALA A 276 -8.86 25.48 25.70
N ALA A 277 -9.55 24.61 24.97
CA ALA A 277 -10.16 23.39 25.49
C ALA A 277 -9.20 22.18 25.56
N GLY A 278 -7.94 22.34 25.13
CA GLY A 278 -6.96 21.24 25.05
C GLY A 278 -7.33 20.14 24.05
N ARG A 279 -8.28 20.41 23.14
CA ARG A 279 -8.76 19.46 22.13
C ARG A 279 -7.96 19.54 20.82
N TYR A 280 -7.20 20.62 20.64
CA TYR A 280 -6.41 20.81 19.45
C TYR A 280 -5.22 19.87 19.39
N ARG A 281 -5.12 19.14 18.28
CA ARG A 281 -3.94 18.36 17.91
C ARG A 281 -3.79 18.49 16.40
N GLN A 282 -2.69 19.10 15.98
CA GLN A 282 -2.40 19.31 14.56
C GLN A 282 -1.33 18.38 14.04
N THR A 283 -0.39 17.96 14.90
CA THR A 283 0.70 17.07 14.54
C THR A 283 0.41 15.69 15.09
N TYR A 284 0.39 14.70 14.21
CA TYR A 284 0.15 13.31 14.56
C TYR A 284 1.19 12.39 13.91
N PRO A 285 1.67 11.36 14.62
CA PRO A 285 2.22 10.18 13.94
C PRO A 285 1.16 9.61 12.99
N ALA A 286 1.54 9.16 11.79
CA ALA A 286 0.56 8.73 10.79
C ALA A 286 -0.34 7.58 11.30
N VAL A 287 0.24 6.63 12.03
CA VAL A 287 -0.49 5.55 12.73
C VAL A 287 -1.59 6.11 13.63
N PHE A 288 -1.25 7.12 14.43
CA PHE A 288 -2.19 7.70 15.39
C PHE A 288 -3.27 8.52 14.69
N LEU A 289 -2.92 9.26 13.63
CA LEU A 289 -3.92 9.97 12.84
C LEU A 289 -4.96 9.00 12.28
N GLN A 290 -4.53 7.85 11.74
CA GLN A 290 -5.44 6.84 11.24
C GLN A 290 -6.42 6.35 12.31
N LYS A 291 -5.95 6.04 13.52
CA LYS A 291 -6.81 5.64 14.66
C LYS A 291 -7.85 6.71 15.01
N VAL A 292 -7.43 7.97 15.09
CA VAL A 292 -8.34 9.10 15.35
C VAL A 292 -9.40 9.21 14.25
N LEU A 293 -9.02 8.99 12.99
CA LEU A 293 -9.93 9.02 11.84
C LEU A 293 -10.92 7.85 11.83
N SER A 294 -10.53 6.68 12.38
CA SER A 294 -11.40 5.53 12.63
C SER A 294 -12.38 5.73 13.80
N GLY A 295 -12.23 6.82 14.57
CA GLY A 295 -13.07 7.06 15.74
C GLY A 295 -12.65 6.28 16.99
N GLU A 296 -11.49 5.61 16.96
CA GLU A 296 -10.88 5.02 18.15
C GLU A 296 -10.37 6.16 19.04
N ARG A 297 -10.94 6.29 20.22
CA ARG A 297 -10.41 7.16 21.28
C ARG A 297 -9.61 6.28 22.25
N ASP A 298 -8.39 6.71 22.57
CA ASP A 298 -7.66 6.23 23.76
C ASP A 298 -8.43 6.55 25.05
#